data_AF-A0A3M1CFE7-F1
#
_entry.id   AF-A0A3M1CFE7-F1
#
_cell.length_a   1.000
_cell.length_b   1.000
_cell.length_c   1.000
_cell.angle_alpha   90.00
_cell.angle_beta   90.00
_cell.angle_gamma   90.00
#
_symmetry.space_group_name_H-M   'P 1'
#
loop_
_entity.id
_entity.type
_entity.pdbx_description
1 polymer ?
#
loop_
_entity_poly.entity_id
_entity_poly.type
_entity_poly.pdbx_seq_one_letter_code
_entity_poly.pdbx_strand_id
1 'polypeptide(L)'
;MFKNPWTNGTVGTMNKKIKKYTGKKYHYEDIDQLKNHLYYYLPNYNFNLKLRALRYKTPYESMEEWYQKSPEISRTSPNHLIVGLNN
;
A
#
# COMPACT_ATOMS: atom_id res chain seq x y z
N MET A 1 -6.56 -2.74 -18.26
CA MET A 1 -5.94 -1.67 -17.45
C MET A 1 -7.01 -0.60 -17.21
N PHE A 2 -7.69 -0.62 -16.07
CA PHE A 2 -8.83 0.26 -15.81
C PHE A 2 -8.34 1.69 -15.52
N LYS A 3 -8.53 2.61 -16.47
CA LYS A 3 -8.35 4.06 -16.28
C LYS A 3 -9.58 4.60 -15.53
N ASN A 4 -9.53 4.60 -14.21
CA ASN A 4 -10.39 5.48 -13.40
C ASN A 4 -9.49 6.60 -12.83
N PRO A 5 -9.71 7.88 -13.20
CA PRO A 5 -8.87 9.01 -12.77
C PRO A 5 -8.74 9.11 -11.25
N TRP A 6 -9.75 8.65 -10.52
CA TRP A 6 -9.88 8.81 -9.07
C TRP A 6 -9.03 7.80 -8.27
N THR A 7 -8.89 6.56 -8.75
CA THR A 7 -7.99 5.56 -8.14
C THR A 7 -6.51 5.86 -8.42
N ASN A 8 -6.18 6.32 -9.63
CA ASN A 8 -4.80 6.73 -9.95
C ASN A 8 -4.36 7.97 -9.17
N GLY A 9 -5.27 8.93 -8.91
CA GLY A 9 -4.97 10.12 -8.10
C GLY A 9 -4.64 9.77 -6.64
N THR A 10 -5.33 8.76 -6.08
CA THR A 10 -5.12 8.31 -4.70
C THR A 10 -3.82 7.51 -4.55
N VAL A 11 -3.54 6.59 -5.49
CA VAL A 11 -2.27 5.83 -5.54
C VAL A 11 -1.08 6.77 -5.81
N GLY A 12 -1.24 7.76 -6.70
CA GLY A 12 -0.22 8.78 -6.94
C GLY A 12 0.09 9.62 -5.70
N THR A 13 -0.94 10.01 -4.95
CA THR A 13 -0.80 10.75 -3.68
C THR A 13 -0.12 9.90 -2.61
N MET A 14 -0.45 8.60 -2.54
CA MET A 14 0.20 7.64 -1.65
C MET A 14 1.69 7.47 -2.00
N ASN A 15 2.00 7.21 -3.26
CA ASN A 15 3.38 7.05 -3.73
C ASN A 15 4.21 8.32 -3.52
N LYS A 16 3.59 9.50 -3.64
CA LYS A 16 4.23 10.79 -3.34
C LYS A 16 4.52 10.95 -1.84
N LYS A 17 3.62 10.51 -0.95
CA LYS A 17 3.86 10.51 0.51
C LYS A 17 4.98 9.54 0.89
N ILE A 18 4.95 8.32 0.36
CA ILE A 18 6.00 7.32 0.60
C ILE A 18 7.35 7.90 0.14
N LYS A 19 7.47 8.35 -1.11
CA LYS A 19 8.70 8.99 -1.62
C LYS A 19 9.14 10.20 -0.79
N LYS A 20 8.20 11.03 -0.31
CA LYS A 20 8.52 12.20 0.52
C LYS A 20 9.06 11.79 1.90
N TYR A 21 8.47 10.78 2.53
CA TYR A 21 8.89 10.31 3.86
C TYR A 21 10.13 9.42 3.82
N THR A 22 10.35 8.65 2.74
CA THR A 22 11.52 7.78 2.61
C THR A 22 12.71 8.50 1.97
N GLY A 23 12.49 9.37 0.98
CA GLY A 23 13.56 10.00 0.20
C GLY A 23 14.20 11.24 0.83
N LYS A 24 13.57 11.89 1.81
CA LYS A 24 14.19 12.98 2.58
C LYS A 24 14.78 12.54 3.92
N LYS A 25 14.37 11.38 4.43
CA LYS A 25 14.74 10.93 5.79
C LYS A 25 15.87 9.91 5.79
N TYR A 26 16.05 9.18 4.68
CA TYR A 26 17.06 8.13 4.58
C TYR A 26 17.86 8.31 3.29
N HIS A 27 19.18 8.42 3.43
CA HIS A 27 20.10 8.19 2.33
C HIS A 27 20.31 6.68 2.25
N TYR A 28 20.11 6.08 1.07
CA TYR A 28 20.43 4.68 0.86
C TYR A 28 21.75 4.60 0.12
N GLU A 29 22.68 3.84 0.65
CA GLU A 29 23.98 3.62 0.00
C GLU A 29 23.86 2.61 -1.16
N ASP A 30 22.90 1.68 -1.06
CA ASP A 30 22.64 0.67 -2.07
C ASP A 30 21.13 0.32 -2.19
N ILE A 31 20.80 -0.50 -3.18
CA ILE A 31 19.43 -0.93 -3.45
C ILE A 31 18.88 -1.90 -2.39
N ASP A 32 19.74 -2.61 -1.67
CA ASP A 32 19.35 -3.61 -0.69
C ASP A 32 18.93 -2.95 0.64
N GLN A 33 19.54 -1.83 1.02
CA GLN A 33 19.05 -0.99 2.11
C GLN A 33 17.63 -0.46 1.83
N LEU A 34 17.37 -0.05 0.59
CA LEU A 34 16.02 0.36 0.17
C LEU A 34 15.04 -0.81 0.26
N LYS A 35 15.41 -2.00 -0.23
CA LYS A 35 14.55 -3.20 -0.15
C LYS A 35 14.26 -3.59 1.29
N ASN A 36 15.25 -3.61 2.17
CA ASN A 36 15.07 -3.92 3.59
C ASN A 36 14.13 -2.92 4.26
N HIS A 37 14.30 -1.63 4.00
CA HIS A 37 13.38 -0.65 4.56
C HIS A 37 11.95 -0.83 4.03
N LEU A 38 11.77 -1.09 2.73
CA LEU A 38 10.46 -1.39 2.17
C LEU A 38 9.85 -2.68 2.75
N TYR A 39 10.66 -3.71 3.01
CA TYR A 39 10.22 -4.97 3.62
C TYR A 39 9.58 -4.75 4.99
N TYR A 40 10.13 -3.86 5.83
CA TYR A 40 9.53 -3.52 7.12
C TYR A 40 8.40 -2.48 6.99
N TYR A 41 8.54 -1.51 6.11
CA TYR A 41 7.58 -0.42 5.97
C TYR A 41 6.25 -0.89 5.36
N LEU A 42 6.28 -1.74 4.33
CA LEU A 42 5.09 -2.14 3.58
C LEU A 42 4.07 -2.90 4.43
N PRO A 43 4.43 -3.93 5.22
CA PRO A 43 3.47 -4.62 6.09
C PRO A 43 2.88 -3.67 7.14
N ASN A 44 3.73 -2.84 7.76
CA ASN A 44 3.26 -1.87 8.74
C ASN A 44 2.28 -0.86 8.12
N TYR A 45 2.59 -0.33 6.94
CA TYR A 45 1.72 0.60 6.23
C TYR A 45 0.41 -0.05 5.79
N ASN A 46 0.46 -1.26 5.23
CA ASN A 46 -0.71 -1.93 4.67
C ASN A 46 -1.65 -2.49 5.75
N PHE A 47 -1.12 -2.96 6.87
CA PHE A 47 -1.90 -3.72 7.87
C PHE A 47 -2.03 -3.05 9.24
N ASN A 48 -1.08 -2.18 9.65
CA ASN A 48 -1.11 -1.60 11.00
C ASN A 48 -1.47 -0.12 11.01
N LEU A 49 -1.10 0.63 9.96
CA LEU A 49 -1.34 2.07 9.90
C LEU A 49 -2.77 2.40 9.44
N LYS A 50 -3.57 2.93 10.36
CA LYS A 50 -4.89 3.49 10.07
C LYS A 50 -4.76 4.92 9.54
N LEU A 51 -5.28 5.16 8.33
CA LEU A 51 -5.10 6.43 7.65
C LEU A 51 -6.38 7.26 7.71
N ARG A 52 -6.28 8.51 8.19
CA ARG A 52 -7.43 9.46 8.22
C ARG A 52 -8.08 9.63 6.84
N ALA A 53 -7.28 9.62 5.76
CA ALA A 53 -7.77 9.71 4.39
C ALA A 53 -8.65 8.51 3.97
N LEU A 54 -8.47 7.36 4.63
CA LEU A 54 -9.24 6.14 4.44
C LEU A 54 -10.29 5.97 5.54
N ARG A 55 -10.76 7.08 6.16
CA ARG A 55 -11.70 7.05 7.29
C ARG A 55 -11.19 6.19 8.46
N TYR A 56 -9.89 6.31 8.75
CA TYR A 56 -9.20 5.56 9.81
C TYR A 56 -9.18 4.03 9.61
N LYS A 57 -9.19 3.60 8.34
CA LYS A 57 -8.93 2.21 7.95
C LYS A 57 -7.48 2.04 7.51
N THR A 58 -7.02 0.81 7.58
CA THR A 58 -5.77 0.41 6.94
C THR A 58 -5.98 0.35 5.41
N PRO A 59 -4.90 0.47 4.62
CA PRO A 59 -4.98 0.22 3.18
C PRO A 59 -5.57 -1.14 2.85
N TYR A 60 -5.23 -2.20 3.61
CA TYR A 60 -5.77 -3.53 3.42
C TYR A 60 -7.29 -3.59 3.66
N GLU A 61 -7.77 -3.09 4.81
CA GLU A 61 -9.20 -3.03 5.13
C GLU A 61 -9.99 -2.27 4.05
N SER A 62 -9.42 -1.17 3.56
CA SER A 62 -10.04 -0.40 2.48
C SER A 62 -10.11 -1.21 1.19
N MET A 63 -9.03 -1.92 0.84
CA MET A 63 -8.98 -2.77 -0.34
C MET A 63 -9.99 -3.91 -0.28
N GLU A 64 -10.13 -4.55 0.88
CA GLU A 64 -11.12 -5.60 1.13
C GLU A 64 -12.55 -5.08 0.95
N GLU A 65 -12.88 -3.91 1.51
CA GLU A 65 -14.19 -3.29 1.33
C GLU A 65 -14.49 -2.91 -0.13
N TRP A 66 -13.48 -2.44 -0.86
CA TRP A 66 -13.61 -2.17 -2.28
C TRP A 66 -13.83 -3.46 -3.08
N TYR A 67 -13.10 -4.53 -2.73
CA TYR A 67 -13.24 -5.83 -3.37
C TYR A 67 -14.63 -6.44 -3.14
N GLN A 68 -15.18 -6.34 -1.93
CA GLN A 68 -16.54 -6.83 -1.64
C GLN A 68 -17.62 -6.09 -2.45
N LYS A 69 -17.41 -4.81 -2.77
CA LYS A 69 -18.38 -4.00 -3.54
C LYS A 69 -18.31 -4.24 -5.04
N SER A 70 -17.14 -4.60 -5.54
CA SER A 70 -16.90 -4.76 -6.98
C SER A 70 -15.76 -5.76 -7.24
N PRO A 71 -15.99 -7.06 -6.95
CA PRO A 71 -14.96 -8.10 -7.05
C PRO A 71 -14.43 -8.28 -8.48
N GLU A 72 -15.23 -7.95 -9.48
CA GLU A 72 -14.91 -8.01 -10.92
C GLU A 72 -13.80 -7.02 -11.35
N ILE A 73 -13.53 -5.99 -10.55
CA ILE A 73 -12.52 -4.97 -10.88
C ILE A 73 -11.12 -5.44 -10.46
N SER A 74 -11.03 -6.35 -9.50
CA SER A 74 -9.75 -6.86 -9.02
C SER A 74 -9.33 -8.12 -9.75
N ARG A 75 -8.12 -8.11 -10.34
CA ARG A 75 -7.52 -9.29 -10.96
C ARG A 75 -7.09 -10.34 -9.92
N THR A 76 -7.12 -10.01 -8.63
CA THR A 76 -6.56 -10.86 -7.57
C THR A 76 -7.35 -10.65 -6.27
N SER A 77 -7.67 -11.73 -5.56
CA SER A 77 -8.36 -11.64 -4.27
C SER A 77 -7.43 -10.99 -3.22
N PRO A 78 -7.92 -10.02 -2.42
CA PRO A 78 -7.15 -9.42 -1.33
C PRO A 78 -6.65 -10.46 -0.31
N ASN A 79 -7.35 -11.59 -0.15
CA ASN A 79 -6.95 -12.68 0.73
C ASN A 79 -5.59 -13.28 0.37
N HIS A 80 -5.14 -13.14 -0.89
CA HIS A 80 -3.81 -13.60 -1.33
C HIS A 80 -2.69 -12.61 -0.96
N LEU A 81 -3.02 -11.42 -0.44
CA LEU A 81 -2.05 -10.45 0.09
C LEU A 81 -1.78 -10.66 1.59
N ILE A 82 -2.58 -11.49 2.25
CA ILE A 82 -2.40 -11.92 3.65
C ILE A 82 -1.56 -13.20 3.74
N VAL A 83 -0.81 -13.59 2.70
CA VAL A 83 0.24 -14.60 2.89
C VAL A 83 1.25 -13.99 3.84
N GLY A 84 1.03 -14.26 5.12
CA GLY A 84 1.82 -13.76 6.23
C GLY A 84 3.27 -14.14 6.05
N LEU A 85 4.10 -13.55 6.92
CA LEU A 85 5.48 -13.94 7.19
C LEU A 85 5.60 -15.47 7.17
N ASN A 86 5.91 -16.04 6.00
CA ASN A 86 6.36 -17.41 5.89
C ASN A 86 7.83 -17.34 6.28
N ASN A 87 8.08 -17.98 7.43
CA ASN A 87 9.35 -18.31 8.08
C ASN A 87 10.57 -18.31 7.15
#